data_AF-A0A0N5A5K4-F1
#
_entry.id   AF-A0A0N5A5K4-F1
#
_cell.length_a   1.000
_cell.length_b   1.000
_cell.length_c   1.000
_cell.angle_alpha   90.00
_cell.angle_beta   90.00
_cell.angle_gamma   90.00
#
_symmetry.space_group_name_H-M   'P 1'
#
loop_
_entity.id
_entity.type
_entity.pdbx_description
1 polymer ?
#
loop_
_entity_poly.entity_id
_entity_poly.type
_entity_poly.pdbx_seq_one_letter_code
_entity_poly.pdbx_strand_id
1 'polypeptide(L)'
;MEVAREMRKILEVIETDLSLHSKNDNKNGILECLGRLRKLLGKDVDEALGLIDDDSIRIIQDTRSGRKIVFISARVPLGTYYLYPSINYCACPDYKQFVIEKKVKFMVSFIQKLFDSY
;
A
#
# COMPACT_ATOMS: atom_id res chain seq x y z
N MET A 1 18.21 -3.67 8.77
CA MET A 1 17.98 -3.96 7.34
C MET A 1 17.45 -5.37 7.08
N GLU A 2 17.65 -6.32 8.00
CA GLU A 2 17.23 -7.72 7.84
C GLU A 2 15.71 -7.91 7.96
N VAL A 3 15.09 -7.32 8.99
CA VAL A 3 13.63 -7.37 9.23
C VAL A 3 12.81 -6.89 8.03
N ALA A 4 13.20 -5.77 7.39
CA ALA A 4 12.48 -5.25 6.22
C ALA A 4 12.58 -6.17 5.00
N ARG A 5 13.69 -6.92 4.87
CA ARG A 5 13.89 -7.89 3.78
C ARG A 5 13.07 -9.14 4.02
N GLU A 6 13.00 -9.62 5.25
CA GLU A 6 12.17 -10.76 5.64
C GLU A 6 10.68 -10.44 5.48
N MET A 7 10.27 -9.26 5.93
CA MET A 7 8.89 -8.80 5.77
C MET A 7 8.48 -8.72 4.30
N ARG A 8 9.38 -8.25 3.42
CA ARG A 8 9.13 -8.26 1.97
C ARG A 8 8.94 -9.69 1.43
N LYS A 9 9.81 -10.64 1.79
CA LYS A 9 9.66 -12.04 1.37
C LYS A 9 8.33 -12.64 1.81
N ILE A 10 7.90 -12.34 3.04
CA ILE A 10 6.63 -12.83 3.56
C ILE A 10 5.45 -12.26 2.75
N LEU A 11 5.49 -10.97 2.42
CA LEU A 11 4.46 -10.32 1.60
C LEU A 11 4.42 -10.90 0.17
N GLU A 12 5.58 -11.15 -0.45
CA GLU A 12 5.66 -11.76 -1.79
C GLU A 12 5.05 -13.18 -1.82
N VAL A 13 5.28 -13.98 -0.77
CA VAL A 13 4.64 -15.30 -0.63
C VAL A 13 3.14 -15.16 -0.50
N ILE A 14 2.66 -14.27 0.37
CA ILE A 14 1.22 -14.06 0.57
C ILE A 14 0.55 -13.57 -0.71
N GLU A 15 1.18 -12.67 -1.47
CA GLU A 15 0.67 -12.19 -2.76
C GLU A 15 0.52 -13.34 -3.79
N THR A 16 1.50 -14.24 -3.82
CA THR A 16 1.48 -15.42 -4.69
C THR A 16 0.35 -16.37 -4.30
N ASP A 17 0.22 -16.69 -3.01
CA ASP A 17 -0.83 -17.55 -2.46
C ASP A 17 -2.21 -16.95 -2.73
N LEU A 18 -2.39 -15.66 -2.46
CA LEU A 18 -3.65 -14.94 -2.68
C LEU A 18 -4.05 -14.95 -4.15
N SER A 19 -3.09 -14.75 -5.07
CA SER A 19 -3.34 -14.82 -6.51
C SER A 19 -3.78 -16.22 -6.95
N LEU A 20 -3.20 -17.27 -6.37
CA LEU A 20 -3.55 -18.66 -6.66
C LEU A 20 -4.94 -19.01 -6.11
N HIS A 21 -5.24 -18.63 -4.86
CA HIS A 21 -6.56 -18.85 -4.26
C HIS A 21 -7.66 -18.06 -4.97
N SER A 22 -7.37 -16.83 -5.40
CA SER A 22 -8.28 -16.00 -6.20
C SER A 22 -8.61 -16.65 -7.54
N LYS A 23 -7.61 -17.18 -8.26
CA LYS A 23 -7.83 -17.89 -9.54
C LYS A 23 -8.68 -19.15 -9.41
N ASN A 24 -8.64 -19.79 -8.25
CA ASN A 24 -9.34 -21.05 -7.98
C ASN A 24 -10.64 -20.84 -7.19
N ASP A 25 -11.09 -19.60 -6.99
CA ASP A 25 -12.25 -19.24 -6.17
C ASP A 25 -12.24 -19.86 -4.75
N ASN A 26 -11.04 -20.13 -4.22
CA ASN A 26 -10.86 -20.75 -2.91
C ASN A 26 -11.00 -19.69 -1.80
N LYS A 27 -12.24 -19.45 -1.38
CA LYS A 27 -12.59 -18.47 -0.34
C LYS A 27 -11.86 -18.71 0.98
N ASN A 28 -11.69 -19.96 1.41
CA ASN A 28 -11.00 -20.28 2.67
C ASN A 28 -9.52 -19.89 2.60
N GLY A 29 -8.85 -20.19 1.47
CA GLY A 29 -7.46 -19.78 1.25
C GLY A 29 -7.28 -18.27 1.18
N ILE A 30 -8.25 -17.54 0.59
CA ILE A 30 -8.26 -16.08 0.59
C ILE A 30 -8.36 -15.54 2.03
N LEU A 31 -9.28 -16.07 2.84
CA LEU A 31 -9.44 -15.67 4.24
C LEU A 31 -8.20 -15.95 5.08
N GLU A 32 -7.52 -17.07 4.84
CA GLU A 32 -6.25 -17.39 5.50
C GLU A 32 -5.15 -16.37 5.14
N CYS A 33 -5.04 -16.01 3.86
CA CYS A 33 -4.11 -14.98 3.40
C CYS A 33 -4.41 -13.61 4.05
N LEU A 34 -5.68 -13.21 4.12
CA LEU A 34 -6.09 -11.97 4.80
C LEU A 34 -5.75 -12.02 6.31
N GLY A 35 -5.95 -13.17 6.96
CA GLY A 35 -5.57 -13.37 8.36
C GLY A 35 -4.06 -13.21 8.58
N ARG A 36 -3.22 -13.72 7.66
CA ARG A 36 -1.76 -13.53 7.69
C ARG A 36 -1.38 -12.07 7.47
N LEU A 37 -2.00 -11.38 6.51
CA LEU A 37 -1.77 -9.94 6.28
C LEU A 37 -2.13 -9.12 7.51
N ARG A 38 -3.29 -9.39 8.14
CA ARG A 38 -3.74 -8.68 9.33
C ARG A 38 -2.78 -8.83 10.51
N LYS A 39 -2.15 -10.00 10.67
CA LYS A 39 -1.09 -10.19 11.70
C LYS A 39 0.17 -9.38 11.42
N LEU A 40 0.50 -9.12 10.15
CA LEU A 40 1.73 -8.43 9.74
C LEU A 40 1.57 -6.92 9.66
N LEU A 41 0.44 -6.46 9.14
CA LEU A 41 0.17 -5.06 8.78
C LEU A 41 -0.91 -4.43 9.68
N GLY A 42 -1.60 -5.24 10.48
CA GLY A 42 -2.55 -4.76 11.48
C GLY A 42 -3.69 -3.96 10.88
N LYS A 43 -3.87 -2.75 11.42
CA LYS A 43 -4.98 -1.83 11.12
C LYS A 43 -5.04 -1.45 9.63
N ASP A 44 -3.90 -1.41 8.95
CA ASP A 44 -3.84 -1.04 7.53
C ASP A 44 -4.65 -2.01 6.64
N VAL A 45 -4.70 -3.29 7.02
CA VAL A 45 -5.49 -4.31 6.31
C VAL A 45 -6.97 -4.14 6.58
N ASP A 46 -7.33 -3.84 7.82
CA ASP A 46 -8.72 -3.61 8.21
C ASP A 46 -9.29 -2.37 7.50
N GLU A 47 -8.49 -1.31 7.39
CA GLU A 47 -8.86 -0.10 6.64
C GLU A 47 -8.98 -0.37 5.13
N ALA A 48 -8.06 -1.13 4.55
CA ALA A 48 -8.14 -1.52 3.14
C ALA A 48 -9.37 -2.39 2.83
N LEU A 49 -9.73 -3.31 3.73
CA LEU A 49 -10.94 -4.12 3.61
C LEU A 49 -12.21 -3.27 3.76
N GLY A 50 -12.22 -2.31 4.69
CA GLY A 50 -13.32 -1.37 4.84
C GLY A 50 -13.61 -0.56 3.56
N LEU A 51 -12.56 -0.16 2.84
CA LEU A 51 -12.73 0.52 1.53
C LEU A 51 -13.36 -0.38 0.47
N ILE A 52 -13.13 -1.69 0.52
CA ILE A 52 -13.75 -2.67 -0.37
C ILE A 52 -15.22 -2.86 0.02
N ASP A 53 -15.50 -3.06 1.31
CA ASP A 53 -16.85 -3.29 1.83
C ASP A 53 -17.78 -2.08 1.60
N ASP A 54 -17.24 -0.87 1.65
CA ASP A 54 -17.98 0.38 1.40
C ASP A 54 -18.24 0.67 -0.10
N ASP A 55 -17.87 -0.24 -1.01
CA ASP A 55 -17.92 -0.06 -2.48
C ASP A 55 -17.24 1.27 -2.92
N SER A 56 -16.20 1.66 -2.19
CA SER A 56 -15.52 2.94 -2.38
C SER A 56 -14.45 2.88 -3.47
N ILE A 57 -14.22 1.72 -4.07
CA ILE A 57 -13.12 1.47 -5.01
C ILE A 57 -13.66 1.30 -6.44
N ARG A 58 -13.15 2.12 -7.36
CA ARG A 58 -13.40 1.96 -8.81
C ARG A 58 -12.09 1.79 -9.54
N ILE A 59 -11.97 0.73 -10.33
CA ILE A 59 -10.79 0.49 -11.16
C ILE A 59 -11.00 1.18 -12.52
N ILE A 60 -10.15 2.14 -12.83
CA ILE A 60 -10.14 2.85 -14.11
C ILE A 60 -8.94 2.33 -14.90
N GLN A 61 -9.18 1.80 -16.09
CA GLN A 61 -8.10 1.43 -17.01
C GLN A 61 -7.88 2.56 -18.00
N ASP A 62 -6.69 3.16 -17.99
CA ASP A 62 -6.29 4.14 -18.99
C ASP A 62 -6.23 3.46 -20.37
N THR A 63 -7.13 3.87 -21.27
CA THR A 63 -7.27 3.28 -22.60
C THR A 63 -6.05 3.53 -23.50
N ARG A 64 -5.20 4.52 -23.19
CA ARG A 64 -4.01 4.83 -23.99
C ARG A 64 -2.79 4.04 -23.56
N SER A 65 -2.55 3.96 -22.25
CA SER A 65 -1.36 3.29 -21.71
C SER A 65 -1.62 1.87 -21.24
N GLY A 66 -2.88 1.44 -21.16
CA GLY A 66 -3.31 0.17 -20.56
C GLY A 66 -3.15 0.14 -19.04
N ARG A 67 -2.68 1.22 -18.41
CA ARG A 67 -2.36 1.26 -16.97
C ARG A 67 -3.64 1.25 -16.14
N LYS A 68 -3.60 0.52 -15.03
CA LYS A 68 -4.66 0.51 -14.02
C LYS A 68 -4.45 1.68 -13.05
N ILE A 69 -5.47 2.51 -12.91
CA ILE A 69 -5.59 3.57 -11.93
C ILE A 69 -6.72 3.16 -10.99
N VAL A 70 -6.48 3.20 -9.68
CA VAL A 70 -7.52 2.88 -8.69
C VAL A 70 -8.06 4.18 -8.15
N PHE A 71 -9.33 4.47 -8.40
CA PHE A 71 -10.05 5.59 -7.83
C PHE A 71 -10.69 5.16 -6.52
N ILE A 72 -10.45 5.93 -5.46
CA ILE A 72 -11.04 5.70 -4.14
C ILE A 72 -11.91 6.89 -3.78
N SER A 73 -13.19 6.62 -3.51
CA SER A 73 -14.18 7.56 -2.99
C SER A 73 -14.43 7.29 -1.50
N ALA A 74 -13.40 7.48 -0.68
CA ALA A 74 -13.53 7.25 0.75
C ALA A 74 -14.46 8.29 1.41
N ARG A 75 -15.25 7.85 2.39
CA ARG A 75 -15.95 8.76 3.29
C ARG A 75 -14.92 9.52 4.15
N VAL A 76 -15.28 10.72 4.60
CA VAL A 76 -14.48 11.63 5.44
C VAL A 76 -13.66 10.85 6.50
N PRO A 77 -12.37 11.16 6.74
CA PRO A 77 -11.66 12.40 6.40
C PRO A 77 -10.74 12.35 5.18
N LEU A 78 -10.49 11.17 4.59
CA LEU A 78 -9.48 11.01 3.53
C LEU A 78 -9.89 11.63 2.18
N GLY A 79 -11.20 11.79 1.97
CA GLY A 79 -11.76 12.32 0.73
C GLY A 79 -11.52 11.39 -0.46
N THR A 80 -11.70 11.92 -1.67
CA THR A 80 -11.50 11.18 -2.91
C THR A 80 -10.05 11.27 -3.37
N TYR A 81 -9.42 10.14 -3.71
CA TYR A 81 -8.04 10.10 -4.20
C TYR A 81 -7.81 8.98 -5.21
N TYR A 82 -6.63 9.02 -5.85
CA TYR A 82 -6.18 8.05 -6.83
C TYR A 82 -4.97 7.27 -6.30
N LEU A 83 -4.92 5.97 -6.58
CA LEU A 83 -3.70 5.18 -6.51
C LEU A 83 -3.20 4.81 -7.90
N TYR A 84 -1.88 4.79 -8.01
CA TYR A 84 -1.13 4.41 -9.19
C TYR A 84 -0.22 3.24 -8.82
N PRO A 85 -0.73 2.00 -8.80
CA PRO A 85 0.01 0.83 -8.31
C PRO A 85 1.33 0.61 -9.05
N SER A 86 1.37 0.88 -10.36
CA SER A 86 2.55 0.66 -11.21
C SER A 86 3.79 1.47 -10.81
N ILE A 87 3.60 2.57 -10.08
CA ILE A 87 4.68 3.44 -9.60
C ILE A 87 4.68 3.56 -8.07
N ASN A 88 3.93 2.71 -7.38
CA ASN A 88 3.78 2.71 -5.92
C ASN A 88 3.47 4.10 -5.33
N TYR A 89 2.49 4.79 -5.94
CA TYR A 89 2.10 6.15 -5.57
C TYR A 89 0.63 6.24 -5.17
N CYS A 90 0.35 6.94 -4.06
CA CYS A 90 -1.00 7.30 -3.62
C CYS A 90 -1.13 8.82 -3.57
N ALA A 91 -2.21 9.36 -4.16
CA ALA A 91 -2.53 10.79 -4.10
C ALA A 91 -3.23 11.21 -2.78
N CYS A 92 -3.37 10.29 -1.83
CA CYS A 92 -3.97 10.52 -0.52
C CYS A 92 -3.13 11.48 0.35
N PRO A 93 -3.76 12.25 1.25
CA PRO A 93 -3.07 13.17 2.17
C PRO A 93 -1.99 12.47 3.00
N ASP A 94 -2.29 11.30 3.54
CA ASP A 94 -1.39 10.54 4.42
C ASP A 94 -0.10 10.15 3.71
N TYR A 95 -0.18 9.69 2.46
CA TYR A 95 1.00 9.36 1.66
C TYR A 95 1.84 10.60 1.37
N LYS A 96 1.21 11.73 1.04
CA LYS A 96 1.92 13.01 0.82
C LYS A 96 2.66 13.45 2.09
N GLN A 97 1.98 13.41 3.24
CA GLN A 97 2.57 13.75 4.52
C GLN A 97 3.74 12.84 4.86
N PHE A 98 3.56 11.51 4.73
CA PHE A 98 4.62 10.54 4.97
C PHE A 98 5.87 10.79 4.10
N VAL A 99 5.69 11.03 2.79
CA VAL A 99 6.80 11.33 1.87
C VAL A 99 7.49 12.64 2.25
N ILE A 100 6.74 13.68 2.58
CA ILE A 100 7.29 14.97 3.03
C ILE A 100 8.12 14.76 4.31
N GLU A 101 7.56 14.10 5.32
CA GLU A 101 8.26 13.83 6.57
C GLU A 101 9.54 13.01 6.37
N LYS A 102 9.49 11.98 5.51
CA LYS A 102 10.67 11.17 5.18
C LYS A 102 11.75 11.99 4.47
N LYS A 103 11.36 12.85 3.52
CA LYS A 103 12.30 13.75 2.83
C LYS A 103 12.94 14.75 3.79
N VAL A 104 12.15 15.35 4.67
CA VAL A 104 12.67 16.30 5.69
C VAL A 104 13.66 15.59 6.61
N LYS A 105 13.30 14.42 7.16
CA LYS A 105 14.21 13.62 8.01
C LYS A 105 15.51 13.26 7.29
N PHE A 106 15.43 12.89 6.02
CA PHE A 106 16.61 12.62 5.20
C PHE A 106 17.49 13.86 5.04
N MET A 107 16.93 15.01 4.67
CA MET A 107 17.69 16.25 4.50
C MET A 107 18.38 16.69 5.78
N VAL A 108 17.69 16.63 6.92
CA VAL A 108 18.28 16.97 8.23
C VAL A 108 19.45 16.03 8.57
N SER A 109 19.27 14.72 8.40
CA SER A 109 20.35 13.76 8.64
C SER A 109 21.54 13.95 7.69
N PHE A 110 21.28 14.28 6.43
CA PHE A 110 22.31 14.55 5.43
C PHE A 110 23.11 15.80 5.78
N ILE A 111 22.44 16.89 6.15
CA ILE A 111 23.07 18.14 6.59
C ILE A 111 23.90 17.90 7.85
N GLN A 112 23.38 17.17 8.85
CA GLN A 112 24.14 16.84 10.06
C GLN A 112 25.44 16.09 9.72
N LYS A 113 25.38 15.08 8.86
CA LYS A 113 26.56 14.33 8.44
C LYS A 113 27.57 15.19 7.67
N LEU A 114 27.10 16.15 6.88
CA LEU A 114 27.99 17.12 6.23
C LEU A 114 28.72 17.95 7.28
N PHE A 115 28.02 18.47 8.29
CA PHE A 115 28.63 19.23 9.38
C PHE A 115 29.61 18.40 10.20
N ASP A 116 29.29 17.14 10.52
CA ASP A 116 30.19 16.26 11.28
C ASP A 116 31.46 15.87 10.49
N SER A 117 31.49 16.14 9.19
CA SER A 117 32.63 15.85 8.31
C SER A 117 33.58 17.05 8.10
N TYR A 118 33.26 18.21 8.70
CA TYR A 118 34.11 19.42 8.73
C TYR A 118 34.73 19.60 10.11
#